data_AF-A0AA38G8M1-F1
#
_entry.id   AF-A0AA38G8M1-F1
#
_cell.length_a   1.000
_cell.length_b   1.000
_cell.length_c   1.000
_cell.angle_alpha   90.00
_cell.angle_beta   90.00
_cell.angle_gamma   90.00
#
_symmetry.space_group_name_H-M   'P 1'
#
loop_
_entity.id
_entity.type
_entity.pdbx_description
1 polymer ?
#
loop_
_entity_poly.entity_id
_entity_poly.type
_entity_poly.pdbx_seq_one_letter_code
_entity_poly.pdbx_strand_id
1 'polypeptide(L)'
;HSRANGTSASNGTSASRASQVAEDQTSGEPGENNETREKLQMIRVKFLRLAHRLGQTPHNVVVAQVLYRLGLAKQLRGSRNSNRTGAFRFDRESAIAEQQEAAGHEGLDFTCTIMVLGKTGVGKSATINSIFDEVKSDTDAFHLGTKKVQEIVGTVQGIKITVIDTPGLLASSADQQHNDKVLRSVKHFIKKTPPDIVLYFDQLDMQSRDYGDLP
;
A
#
# COMPACT_ATOMS: atom_id res chain seq x y z
N HIS A 1 48.13 34.20 60.08
CA HIS A 1 49.04 35.15 59.40
C HIS A 1 50.12 34.38 58.66
N SER A 2 50.18 34.52 57.30
CA SER A 2 51.36 34.48 56.37
C SER A 2 52.35 33.30 56.46
N ARG A 3 52.82 32.58 55.44
CA ARG A 3 52.98 32.69 53.95
C ARG A 3 53.41 31.26 53.48
N ALA A 4 52.89 30.66 52.40
CA ALA A 4 53.24 30.80 50.97
C ALA A 4 54.58 30.17 50.49
N ASN A 5 54.43 29.28 49.49
CA ASN A 5 55.27 28.97 48.32
C ASN A 5 56.55 28.11 48.41
N GLY A 6 56.47 26.93 47.79
CA GLY A 6 57.50 26.37 46.89
C GLY A 6 56.97 26.42 45.45
N THR A 7 57.67 27.11 44.53
CA THR A 7 58.51 26.55 43.44
C THR A 7 57.68 25.86 42.34
N SER A 8 57.47 26.54 41.20
CA SER A 8 58.17 26.32 39.89
C SER A 8 57.65 25.07 39.15
N ALA A 9 57.37 25.03 37.86
CA ALA A 9 57.76 25.82 36.72
C ALA A 9 56.81 25.54 35.54
N SER A 10 56.79 26.47 34.58
CA SER A 10 56.73 26.33 33.11
C SER A 10 56.39 24.93 32.52
N ASN A 11 55.68 24.78 31.39
CA ASN A 11 55.53 25.60 30.20
C ASN A 11 54.51 24.89 29.27
N GLY A 12 53.94 25.62 28.29
CA GLY A 12 53.61 25.00 26.99
C GLY A 12 52.13 24.87 26.63
N THR A 13 51.54 26.01 26.28
CA THR A 13 50.84 26.29 25.02
C THR A 13 50.17 25.15 24.25
N SER A 14 48.85 25.28 24.02
CA SER A 14 48.12 25.22 22.72
C SER A 14 46.72 24.61 22.93
N ALA A 15 45.65 25.41 22.90
CA ALA A 15 44.87 25.83 21.74
C ALA A 15 43.74 24.83 21.38
N SER A 16 42.53 25.39 21.22
CA SER A 16 41.24 24.76 20.87
C SER A 16 40.58 23.97 22.01
N ARG A 17 39.30 24.13 22.36
CA ARG A 17 38.15 24.42 21.51
C ARG A 17 37.02 25.01 22.38
N ALA A 18 36.57 26.19 21.98
CA ALA A 18 35.42 26.87 22.56
C ALA A 18 34.12 26.10 22.25
N SER A 19 33.20 26.18 23.22
CA SER A 19 31.75 26.22 23.04
C SER A 19 31.08 25.00 22.38
N GLN A 20 30.65 24.05 23.22
CA GLN A 20 29.43 23.29 22.95
C GLN A 20 28.24 24.16 23.37
N VAL A 21 27.70 24.91 22.41
CA VAL A 21 26.34 25.44 22.51
C VAL A 21 25.41 24.31 22.06
N ALA A 22 24.58 23.88 23.00
CA ALA A 22 23.41 23.08 22.73
C ALA A 22 22.40 23.93 21.96
N GLU A 23 21.90 23.40 20.84
CA GLU A 23 20.66 23.76 20.12
C GLU A 23 20.65 22.85 18.88
N ASP A 24 19.57 22.22 18.45
CA ASP A 24 18.19 22.26 18.87
C ASP A 24 17.56 20.93 18.42
N GLN A 25 16.66 20.42 19.25
CA GLN A 25 15.87 19.24 18.96
C GLN A 25 14.90 19.62 17.86
N THR A 26 14.84 18.80 16.81
CA THR A 26 13.81 18.87 15.78
C THR A 26 12.44 18.65 16.44
N SER A 27 11.85 19.74 16.89
CA SER A 27 10.50 19.87 17.39
C SER A 27 9.55 19.75 16.21
N GLY A 28 9.12 18.53 15.90
CA GLY A 28 7.98 18.33 15.02
C GLY A 28 6.77 19.05 15.60
N GLU A 29 6.15 19.93 14.82
CA GLU A 29 5.05 20.77 15.31
C GLU A 29 3.92 19.91 15.91
N PRO A 30 3.40 20.26 17.09
CA PRO A 30 2.38 19.46 17.77
C PRO A 30 1.08 19.31 16.97
N GLY A 31 0.79 20.22 16.03
CA GLY A 31 -0.38 20.17 15.15
C GLY A 31 -0.32 19.06 14.10
N GLU A 32 0.82 18.90 13.41
CA GLU A 32 1.00 17.90 12.34
C GLU A 32 0.88 16.46 12.87
N ASN A 33 1.35 16.24 14.09
CA ASN A 33 1.30 14.93 14.72
C ASN A 33 -0.14 14.55 15.11
N ASN A 34 -0.96 15.53 15.51
CA ASN A 34 -2.37 15.27 15.80
C ASN A 34 -3.16 14.91 14.52
N GLU A 35 -3.01 15.70 13.45
CA GLU A 35 -3.70 15.45 12.17
C GLU A 35 -3.32 14.08 11.59
N THR A 36 -2.04 13.70 11.66
CA THR A 36 -1.57 12.40 11.19
C THR A 36 -2.17 11.25 12.01
N ARG A 37 -2.34 11.44 13.33
CA ARG A 37 -2.97 10.43 14.21
C ARG A 37 -4.46 10.28 13.93
N GLU A 38 -5.15 11.36 13.61
CA GLU A 38 -6.55 11.33 13.19
C GLU A 38 -6.71 10.61 11.85
N LYS A 39 -5.86 10.92 10.86
CA LYS A 39 -5.80 10.20 9.58
C LYS A 39 -5.59 8.69 9.77
N LEU A 40 -4.66 8.27 10.64
CA LEU A 40 -4.45 6.85 10.95
C LEU A 40 -5.66 6.18 11.62
N GLN A 41 -6.37 6.88 12.50
CA GLN A 41 -7.60 6.37 13.10
C GLN A 41 -8.68 6.18 12.03
N MET A 42 -8.85 7.14 11.11
CA MET A 42 -9.80 7.03 10.02
C MET A 42 -9.46 5.89 9.05
N ILE A 43 -8.16 5.66 8.78
CA ILE A 43 -7.72 4.50 7.99
C ILE A 43 -8.11 3.20 8.68
N ARG A 44 -7.94 3.07 10.00
CA ARG A 44 -8.36 1.87 10.75
C ARG A 44 -9.87 1.67 10.68
N VAL A 45 -10.67 2.72 10.87
CA VAL A 45 -12.14 2.64 10.75
C VAL A 45 -12.52 2.16 9.35
N LYS A 46 -12.00 2.78 8.28
CA LYS A 46 -12.27 2.36 6.89
C LYS A 46 -11.86 0.90 6.65
N PHE A 47 -10.71 0.49 7.17
CA PHE A 47 -10.21 -0.89 7.05
C PHE A 47 -11.10 -1.91 7.78
N LEU A 48 -11.52 -1.61 9.00
CA LEU A 48 -12.40 -2.49 9.79
C LEU A 48 -13.78 -2.63 9.14
N ARG A 49 -14.32 -1.54 8.58
CA ARG A 49 -15.56 -1.56 7.79
C ARG A 49 -15.43 -2.47 6.56
N LEU A 50 -14.34 -2.35 5.82
CA LEU A 50 -14.07 -3.25 4.69
C LEU A 50 -13.96 -4.71 5.14
N ALA A 51 -13.21 -4.98 6.20
CA ALA A 51 -13.07 -6.33 6.74
C ALA A 51 -14.45 -6.93 7.09
N HIS A 52 -15.29 -6.16 7.77
CA HIS A 52 -16.66 -6.57 8.11
C HIS A 52 -17.49 -6.93 6.87
N ARG A 53 -17.44 -6.10 5.82
CA ARG A 53 -18.14 -6.35 4.53
C ARG A 53 -17.65 -7.59 3.80
N LEU A 54 -16.37 -7.91 3.94
CA LEU A 54 -15.76 -9.14 3.40
C LEU A 54 -15.97 -10.35 4.33
N GLY A 55 -16.80 -10.24 5.36
CA GLY A 55 -17.06 -11.31 6.33
C GLY A 55 -15.85 -11.65 7.21
N GLN A 56 -14.87 -10.75 7.32
CA GLN A 56 -13.66 -10.95 8.11
C GLN A 56 -13.76 -10.27 9.47
N THR A 57 -13.16 -10.90 10.47
CA THR A 57 -13.08 -10.36 11.84
C THR A 57 -11.68 -9.81 12.13
N PRO A 58 -11.51 -8.95 13.15
CA PRO A 58 -10.18 -8.50 13.60
C PRO A 58 -9.25 -9.63 14.06
N HIS A 59 -9.78 -10.83 14.30
CA HIS A 59 -9.02 -12.03 14.66
C HIS A 59 -8.46 -12.78 13.44
N ASN A 60 -8.92 -12.47 12.22
CA ASN A 60 -8.30 -13.00 11.01
C ASN A 60 -6.82 -12.58 10.98
N VAL A 61 -5.91 -13.50 10.67
CA VAL A 61 -4.45 -13.29 10.72
C VAL A 61 -4.01 -12.12 9.84
N VAL A 62 -4.56 -11.99 8.63
CA VAL A 62 -4.24 -10.89 7.70
C VAL A 62 -4.76 -9.57 8.26
N VAL A 63 -6.00 -9.55 8.75
CA VAL A 63 -6.62 -8.35 9.35
C VAL A 63 -5.83 -7.88 10.57
N ALA A 64 -5.51 -8.80 11.48
CA ALA A 64 -4.70 -8.53 12.66
C ALA A 64 -3.31 -7.99 12.30
N GLN A 65 -2.67 -8.54 11.26
CA GLN A 65 -1.35 -8.08 10.81
C GLN A 65 -1.39 -6.65 10.25
N VAL A 66 -2.44 -6.30 9.50
CA VAL A 66 -2.63 -4.93 8.99
C VAL A 66 -2.86 -3.96 10.15
N LEU A 67 -3.76 -4.30 11.09
CA LEU A 67 -4.02 -3.50 12.28
C LEU A 67 -2.76 -3.29 13.13
N TYR A 68 -1.93 -4.33 13.26
CA TYR A 68 -0.64 -4.26 13.94
C TYR A 68 0.32 -3.28 13.26
N ARG A 69 0.46 -3.34 11.93
CA ARG A 69 1.31 -2.41 11.17
C ARG A 69 0.81 -0.96 11.26
N LEU A 70 -0.51 -0.75 11.23
CA LEU A 70 -1.12 0.56 11.52
C LEU A 70 -0.89 1.00 12.99
N GLY A 71 -0.80 0.05 13.92
CA GLY A 71 -0.32 0.23 15.29
C GLY A 71 1.09 0.79 15.37
N LEU A 72 2.02 0.13 14.68
CA LEU A 72 3.42 0.55 14.61
C LEU A 72 3.58 1.95 13.99
N ALA A 73 2.85 2.24 12.92
CA ALA A 73 2.86 3.57 12.28
C ALA A 73 2.43 4.68 13.24
N LYS A 74 1.42 4.41 14.09
CA LYS A 74 0.97 5.34 15.16
C LYS A 74 2.05 5.53 16.23
N GLN A 75 2.78 4.48 16.59
CA GLN A 75 3.84 4.52 17.60
C GLN A 75 5.10 5.25 17.13
N LEU A 76 5.53 5.05 15.87
CA LEU A 76 6.72 5.72 15.32
C LEU A 76 6.56 7.23 15.23
N ARG A 77 5.32 7.72 15.08
CA ARG A 77 5.02 9.15 14.99
C ARG A 77 4.63 9.78 16.33
N GLY A 78 4.16 8.98 17.29
CA GLY A 78 3.90 9.44 18.65
C GLY A 78 5.19 9.67 19.46
N SER A 79 5.19 10.66 20.34
CA SER A 79 6.26 10.86 21.33
C SER A 79 6.55 9.54 22.08
N ARG A 80 7.83 9.20 22.20
CA ARG A 80 8.36 7.93 22.75
C ARG A 80 7.86 7.56 24.16
N ASN A 81 7.17 8.48 24.84
CA ASN A 81 6.65 8.31 26.21
C ASN A 81 5.15 7.98 26.27
N SER A 82 4.44 7.82 25.15
CA SER A 82 3.01 7.48 25.17
C SER A 82 2.80 5.96 25.33
N ASN A 83 1.97 5.56 26.30
CA ASN A 83 1.64 4.17 26.66
C ASN A 83 1.65 3.19 25.47
N ARG A 84 2.65 2.31 25.42
CA ARG A 84 2.86 1.30 24.36
C ARG A 84 1.64 0.41 24.14
N THR A 85 0.85 0.16 25.18
CA THR A 85 -0.33 -0.71 25.17
C THR A 85 -1.54 -0.10 24.48
N GLY A 86 -1.65 1.23 24.40
CA GLY A 86 -2.79 1.91 23.77
C GLY A 86 -2.65 2.08 22.25
N ALA A 87 -1.43 2.02 21.73
CA ALA A 87 -1.17 2.23 20.29
C ALA A 87 -1.78 1.12 19.41
N PHE A 88 -1.86 -0.10 19.94
CA PHE A 88 -2.35 -1.30 19.26
C PHE A 88 -3.83 -1.61 19.52
N ARG A 89 -4.48 -0.90 20.45
CA ARG A 89 -5.91 -1.03 20.66
C ARG A 89 -6.66 -0.31 19.55
N PHE A 90 -7.75 -0.91 19.11
CA PHE A 90 -8.64 -0.39 18.08
C PHE A 90 -10.13 -0.54 18.45
N ASP A 91 -10.45 -0.78 19.72
CA ASP A 91 -11.83 -1.01 20.18
C ASP A 91 -12.76 0.16 19.84
N ARG A 92 -12.25 1.39 19.97
CA ARG A 92 -12.97 2.61 19.57
C ARG A 92 -13.20 2.64 18.06
N GLU A 93 -12.17 2.36 17.28
CA GLU A 93 -12.27 2.30 15.82
C GLU A 93 -13.24 1.19 15.35
N SER A 94 -13.30 0.05 16.05
CA SER A 94 -14.27 -1.03 15.81
C SER A 94 -15.70 -0.58 16.07
N ALA A 95 -15.96 0.05 17.22
CA ALA A 95 -17.29 0.57 17.55
C ALA A 95 -17.77 1.62 16.54
N ILE A 96 -16.88 2.51 16.08
CA ILE A 96 -17.21 3.50 15.04
C ILE A 96 -17.51 2.80 13.70
N ALA A 97 -16.72 1.77 13.34
CA ALA A 97 -16.96 1.00 12.12
C ALA A 97 -18.34 0.33 12.14
N GLU A 98 -18.67 -0.38 13.22
CA GLU A 98 -19.97 -1.04 13.42
C GLU A 98 -21.13 -0.04 13.36
N GLN A 99 -21.01 1.12 14.01
CA GLN A 99 -22.02 2.17 13.96
C GLN A 99 -22.24 2.70 12.55
N GLN A 100 -21.17 2.88 11.76
CA GLN A 100 -21.28 3.37 10.38
C GLN A 100 -21.92 2.33 9.45
N GLU A 101 -21.64 1.04 9.63
CA GLU A 101 -22.31 -0.02 8.88
C GLU A 101 -23.79 -0.14 9.27
N ALA A 102 -24.12 -0.03 10.57
CA ALA A 102 -25.50 -0.01 11.05
C ALA A 102 -26.31 1.21 10.55
N ALA A 103 -25.64 2.35 10.34
CA ALA A 103 -26.23 3.55 9.78
C ALA A 103 -26.43 3.49 8.24
N GLY A 104 -25.97 2.42 7.58
CA GLY A 104 -26.09 2.27 6.13
C GLY A 104 -25.13 3.14 5.32
N HIS A 105 -24.00 3.57 5.89
CA HIS A 105 -23.00 4.33 5.12
C HIS A 105 -22.31 3.41 4.12
N GLU A 106 -22.68 3.41 2.85
CA GLU A 106 -22.08 2.51 1.87
C GLU A 106 -20.69 2.96 1.38
N GLY A 107 -20.44 4.26 1.26
CA GLY A 107 -19.19 4.77 0.72
C GLY A 107 -17.99 4.54 1.65
N LEU A 108 -16.93 3.93 1.11
CA LEU A 108 -15.59 4.09 1.63
C LEU A 108 -14.88 5.06 0.68
N ASP A 109 -14.60 6.28 1.15
CA ASP A 109 -13.91 7.32 0.39
C ASP A 109 -12.42 6.95 0.20
N PHE A 110 -12.19 5.93 -0.61
CA PHE A 110 -10.90 5.51 -1.14
C PHE A 110 -11.12 4.77 -2.46
N THR A 111 -10.11 4.83 -3.32
CA THR A 111 -10.12 4.19 -4.63
C THR A 111 -8.96 3.19 -4.72
N CYS A 112 -9.09 2.18 -5.58
CA CYS A 112 -8.02 1.24 -5.87
C CYS A 112 -7.92 0.99 -7.38
N THR A 113 -6.73 1.16 -7.94
CA THR A 113 -6.43 0.90 -9.34
C THR A 113 -5.65 -0.40 -9.48
N ILE A 114 -6.22 -1.38 -10.17
CA ILE A 114 -5.62 -2.71 -10.36
C ILE A 114 -5.29 -2.87 -11.84
N MET A 115 -4.02 -3.09 -12.18
CA MET A 115 -3.64 -3.48 -13.55
C MET A 115 -3.56 -4.99 -13.67
N VAL A 116 -4.15 -5.53 -14.72
CA VAL A 116 -4.18 -6.97 -14.99
C VAL A 116 -3.28 -7.29 -16.18
N LEU A 117 -2.32 -8.20 -16.01
CA LEU A 117 -1.38 -8.67 -17.01
C LEU A 117 -1.40 -10.19 -17.13
N GLY A 118 -0.96 -10.73 -18.26
CA GLY A 118 -0.85 -12.18 -18.48
C GLY A 118 -1.03 -12.56 -19.95
N LYS A 119 -0.67 -13.81 -20.28
CA LYS A 119 -0.82 -14.34 -21.64
C LYS A 119 -2.27 -14.31 -22.13
N THR A 120 -2.50 -14.39 -23.42
CA THR A 120 -3.84 -14.58 -23.97
C THR A 120 -4.45 -15.90 -23.47
N GLY A 121 -5.74 -15.90 -23.14
CA GLY A 121 -6.46 -17.11 -22.69
C GLY A 121 -6.35 -17.46 -21.20
N VAL A 122 -5.52 -16.78 -20.41
CA VAL A 122 -5.31 -17.12 -18.98
C VAL A 122 -6.45 -16.72 -18.02
N GLY A 123 -7.59 -16.23 -18.53
CA GLY A 123 -8.73 -15.88 -17.68
C GLY A 123 -8.73 -14.46 -17.08
N LYS A 124 -7.96 -13.52 -17.65
CA LYS A 124 -7.95 -12.09 -17.22
C LYS A 124 -9.37 -11.51 -17.19
N SER A 125 -10.05 -11.46 -18.33
CA SER A 125 -11.38 -10.85 -18.48
C SER A 125 -12.46 -11.56 -17.63
N ALA A 126 -12.36 -12.88 -17.50
CA ALA A 126 -13.25 -13.66 -16.62
C ALA A 126 -13.07 -13.24 -15.15
N THR A 127 -11.81 -13.07 -14.71
CA THR A 127 -11.53 -12.62 -13.34
C THR A 127 -11.97 -11.17 -13.11
N ILE A 128 -11.87 -10.30 -14.11
CA ILE A 128 -12.40 -8.93 -14.01
C ILE A 128 -13.90 -8.96 -13.73
N ASN A 129 -14.66 -9.77 -14.46
CA ASN A 129 -16.10 -9.93 -14.19
C ASN A 129 -16.36 -10.44 -12.78
N SER A 130 -15.57 -11.42 -12.30
CA SER A 130 -15.68 -11.92 -10.93
C SER A 130 -15.33 -10.87 -9.86
N ILE A 131 -14.40 -9.95 -10.12
CA ILE A 131 -14.07 -8.85 -9.20
C ILE A 131 -15.29 -7.94 -9.00
N PHE A 132 -16.01 -7.63 -10.08
CA PHE A 132 -17.16 -6.74 -10.04
C PHE A 132 -18.48 -7.45 -9.69
N ASP A 133 -18.53 -8.79 -9.77
CA ASP A 133 -19.75 -9.61 -9.70
C ASP A 133 -20.80 -9.23 -10.77
N GLU A 134 -20.32 -8.80 -11.93
CA GLU A 134 -21.12 -8.37 -13.09
C GLU A 134 -20.33 -8.53 -14.40
N VAL A 135 -21.03 -8.61 -15.53
CA VAL A 135 -20.40 -8.71 -16.85
C VAL A 135 -19.91 -7.33 -17.30
N LYS A 136 -18.61 -7.08 -17.10
CA LYS A 136 -17.92 -5.81 -17.41
C LYS A 136 -16.94 -5.91 -18.58
N SER A 137 -16.44 -7.12 -18.84
CA SER A 137 -15.56 -7.47 -19.94
C SER A 137 -16.19 -8.59 -20.78
N ASP A 138 -16.03 -8.48 -22.10
CA ASP A 138 -16.39 -9.58 -23.01
C ASP A 138 -15.48 -10.78 -22.75
N THR A 139 -16.08 -11.97 -22.66
CA THR A 139 -15.45 -13.22 -22.22
C THR A 139 -15.78 -14.40 -23.14
N ASP A 140 -16.15 -14.14 -24.39
CA ASP A 140 -16.39 -15.21 -25.34
C ASP A 140 -15.08 -15.92 -25.75
N ALA A 141 -15.04 -17.25 -25.56
CA ALA A 141 -13.93 -18.11 -25.96
C ALA A 141 -13.71 -18.15 -27.49
N PHE A 142 -14.71 -17.71 -28.27
CA PHE A 142 -14.68 -17.68 -29.74
C PHE A 142 -14.46 -16.28 -30.31
N HIS A 143 -14.47 -15.22 -29.48
CA HIS A 143 -14.15 -13.87 -29.90
C HIS A 143 -12.75 -13.44 -29.47
N LEU A 144 -12.14 -12.56 -30.27
CA LEU A 144 -10.83 -11.99 -29.93
C LEU A 144 -10.95 -11.22 -28.62
N GLY A 145 -10.19 -11.65 -27.60
CA GLY A 145 -10.09 -10.97 -26.31
C GLY A 145 -9.62 -9.51 -26.39
N THR A 146 -9.42 -8.88 -25.24
CA THR A 146 -9.08 -7.45 -25.11
C THR A 146 -8.05 -6.97 -26.15
N LYS A 147 -8.45 -6.03 -27.03
CA LYS A 147 -7.63 -5.55 -28.16
C LYS A 147 -6.80 -4.30 -27.86
N LYS A 148 -7.18 -3.54 -26.82
CA LYS A 148 -6.53 -2.30 -26.40
C LYS A 148 -6.53 -2.20 -24.88
N VAL A 149 -5.58 -1.45 -24.34
CA VAL A 149 -5.58 -1.11 -22.91
C VAL A 149 -6.79 -0.23 -22.60
N GLN A 150 -7.56 -0.57 -21.57
CA GLN A 150 -8.78 0.13 -21.22
C GLN A 150 -9.03 0.12 -19.70
N GLU A 151 -9.75 1.13 -19.23
CA GLU A 151 -10.21 1.20 -17.84
C GLU A 151 -11.63 0.63 -17.72
N ILE A 152 -11.83 -0.17 -16.68
CA ILE A 152 -13.12 -0.69 -16.25
C ILE A 152 -13.34 -0.22 -14.83
N VAL A 153 -14.41 0.54 -14.61
CA VAL A 153 -14.67 1.18 -13.32
C VAL A 153 -15.95 0.61 -12.72
N GLY A 154 -15.93 0.34 -11.42
CA GLY A 154 -17.08 -0.11 -10.66
C GLY A 154 -16.87 0.09 -9.16
N THR A 155 -17.88 -0.25 -8.37
CA THR A 155 -17.83 -0.16 -6.91
C THR A 155 -18.00 -1.54 -6.32
N VAL A 156 -17.05 -1.98 -5.49
CA VAL A 156 -17.06 -3.30 -4.84
C VAL A 156 -16.90 -3.09 -3.35
N GLN A 157 -17.84 -3.59 -2.54
CA GLN A 157 -17.86 -3.40 -1.08
C GLN A 157 -17.74 -1.92 -0.66
N GLY A 158 -18.31 -1.01 -1.45
CA GLY A 158 -18.27 0.44 -1.23
C GLY A 158 -16.94 1.12 -1.59
N ILE A 159 -16.02 0.39 -2.22
CA ILE A 159 -14.75 0.89 -2.75
C ILE A 159 -14.91 1.13 -4.24
N LYS A 160 -14.51 2.31 -4.73
CA LYS A 160 -14.38 2.52 -6.18
C LYS A 160 -13.12 1.82 -6.69
N ILE A 161 -13.30 0.78 -7.50
CA ILE A 161 -12.24 0.01 -8.14
C ILE A 161 -12.14 0.43 -9.61
N THR A 162 -10.92 0.70 -10.06
CA THR A 162 -10.56 0.88 -11.47
C THR A 162 -9.67 -0.28 -11.87
N VAL A 163 -10.10 -1.11 -12.82
CA VAL A 163 -9.27 -2.16 -13.41
C VAL A 163 -8.71 -1.67 -14.75
N ILE A 164 -7.39 -1.67 -14.88
CA ILE A 164 -6.69 -1.47 -16.14
C ILE A 164 -6.59 -2.85 -16.80
N ASP A 165 -7.52 -3.11 -17.71
CA ASP A 165 -7.54 -4.32 -18.54
C ASP A 165 -6.56 -4.17 -19.70
N THR A 166 -5.77 -5.21 -19.95
CA THR A 166 -4.70 -5.17 -20.95
C THR A 166 -4.85 -6.32 -21.96
N PRO A 167 -4.45 -6.09 -23.23
CA PRO A 167 -4.35 -7.18 -24.20
C PRO A 167 -3.46 -8.31 -23.69
N GLY A 168 -3.84 -9.55 -24.00
CA GLY A 168 -3.01 -10.69 -23.65
C GLY A 168 -1.70 -10.71 -24.42
N LEU A 169 -0.62 -11.08 -23.72
CA LEU A 169 0.66 -11.33 -24.37
C LEU A 169 0.63 -12.68 -25.08
N LEU A 170 1.37 -12.77 -26.18
CA LEU A 170 1.53 -14.01 -26.93
C LEU A 170 2.81 -14.73 -26.49
N ALA A 171 2.80 -16.06 -26.52
CA ALA A 171 3.88 -16.88 -25.98
C ALA A 171 5.06 -17.07 -26.95
N SER A 172 4.85 -16.92 -28.26
CA SER A 172 5.90 -17.17 -29.25
C SER A 172 6.94 -16.05 -29.26
N SER A 173 8.22 -16.41 -29.41
CA SER A 173 9.30 -15.44 -29.65
C SER A 173 9.09 -14.64 -30.94
N ALA A 174 8.40 -15.23 -31.93
CA ALA A 174 8.03 -14.53 -33.16
C ALA A 174 7.07 -13.35 -32.90
N ASP A 175 6.33 -13.37 -31.78
CA ASP A 175 5.37 -12.34 -31.42
C ASP A 175 5.99 -11.18 -30.61
N GLN A 176 7.32 -11.15 -30.46
CA GLN A 176 8.02 -10.13 -29.68
C GLN A 176 7.65 -8.71 -30.12
N GLN A 177 7.57 -8.44 -31.42
CA GLN A 177 7.18 -7.12 -31.93
C GLN A 177 5.75 -6.72 -31.54
N HIS A 178 4.83 -7.71 -31.51
CA HIS A 178 3.46 -7.49 -31.06
C HIS A 178 3.42 -7.20 -29.55
N ASN A 179 4.09 -8.03 -28.75
CA ASN A 179 4.16 -7.86 -27.30
C ASN A 179 4.80 -6.52 -26.92
N ASP A 180 5.86 -6.10 -27.61
CA ASP A 180 6.49 -4.80 -27.41
C ASP A 180 5.53 -3.64 -27.70
N LYS A 181 4.65 -3.79 -28.69
CA LYS A 181 3.62 -2.78 -28.99
C LYS A 181 2.58 -2.71 -27.87
N VAL A 182 2.13 -3.86 -27.37
CA VAL A 182 1.20 -3.95 -26.22
C VAL A 182 1.82 -3.31 -24.98
N LEU A 183 3.04 -3.70 -24.61
CA LEU A 183 3.74 -3.17 -23.44
C LEU A 183 4.03 -1.67 -23.56
N ARG A 184 4.33 -1.16 -24.75
CA ARG A 184 4.42 0.29 -24.99
C ARG A 184 3.09 0.99 -24.77
N SER A 185 1.98 0.41 -25.22
CA SER A 185 0.64 0.94 -24.96
C SER A 185 0.34 0.97 -23.47
N VAL A 186 0.63 -0.12 -22.75
CA VAL A 186 0.46 -0.19 -21.29
C VAL A 186 1.31 0.87 -20.59
N LYS A 187 2.60 0.97 -20.94
CA LYS A 187 3.52 1.98 -20.40
C LYS A 187 3.03 3.40 -20.61
N HIS A 188 2.45 3.70 -21.77
CA HIS A 188 1.87 5.02 -22.03
C HIS A 188 0.62 5.27 -21.19
N PHE A 189 -0.24 4.26 -21.06
CA PHE A 189 -1.48 4.34 -20.29
C PHE A 189 -1.23 4.61 -18.79
N ILE A 190 -0.33 3.84 -18.18
CA ILE A 190 -0.03 3.95 -16.73
C ILE A 190 0.68 5.25 -16.34
N LYS A 191 1.18 6.04 -17.30
CA LYS A 191 1.68 7.40 -17.01
C LYS A 191 0.57 8.33 -16.55
N LYS A 192 -0.65 8.14 -17.07
CA LYS A 192 -1.83 8.94 -16.71
C LYS A 192 -2.56 8.32 -15.52
N THR A 193 -2.68 7.00 -15.52
CA THR A 193 -3.40 6.25 -14.49
C THR A 193 -2.47 5.20 -13.88
N PRO A 194 -1.63 5.55 -12.89
CA PRO A 194 -0.70 4.59 -12.28
C PRO A 194 -1.47 3.52 -11.47
N PRO A 195 -1.14 2.23 -11.59
CA PRO A 195 -1.78 1.18 -10.80
C PRO A 195 -1.24 1.14 -9.37
N ASP A 196 -2.14 0.88 -8.42
CA ASP A 196 -1.80 0.58 -7.02
C ASP A 196 -1.37 -0.88 -6.85
N ILE A 197 -2.00 -1.78 -7.63
CA ILE A 197 -1.78 -3.23 -7.61
C ILE A 197 -1.56 -3.70 -9.04
N VAL A 198 -0.61 -4.61 -9.24
CA VAL A 198 -0.44 -5.33 -10.51
C VAL A 198 -0.70 -6.82 -10.25
N LEU A 199 -1.68 -7.37 -10.96
CA LEU A 199 -2.01 -8.79 -10.94
C LEU A 199 -1.52 -9.44 -12.23
N TYR A 200 -0.59 -10.40 -12.10
CA TYR A 200 -0.15 -11.24 -13.20
C TYR A 200 -0.92 -12.56 -13.18
N PHE A 201 -1.48 -12.94 -14.32
CA PHE A 201 -2.28 -14.15 -14.49
C PHE A 201 -1.54 -15.18 -15.35
N ASP A 202 -1.59 -16.43 -14.91
CA ASP A 202 -1.20 -17.61 -15.67
C ASP A 202 -2.17 -18.77 -15.39
N GLN A 203 -2.17 -19.78 -16.25
CA GLN A 203 -2.95 -21.00 -16.05
C GLN A 203 -2.14 -22.01 -15.24
N LEU A 204 -2.73 -22.53 -14.16
CA LEU A 204 -2.08 -23.55 -13.30
C LEU A 204 -2.05 -24.95 -13.95
N ASP A 205 -2.98 -25.22 -14.86
CA ASP A 205 -3.16 -26.49 -15.56
C ASP A 205 -2.33 -26.60 -16.85
N MET A 206 -1.71 -25.50 -17.30
CA MET A 206 -0.71 -25.55 -18.35
C MET A 206 0.63 -26.00 -17.77
N GLN A 207 1.04 -27.23 -18.07
CA GLN A 207 2.43 -27.63 -17.89
C GLN A 207 3.31 -26.72 -18.75
N SER A 208 4.01 -25.79 -18.12
CA SER A 208 5.04 -25.00 -18.78
C SER A 208 6.05 -25.97 -19.39
N ARG A 209 6.09 -26.06 -20.72
CA ARG A 209 7.17 -26.76 -21.44
C ARG A 209 8.43 -25.89 -21.54
N ASP A 210 8.43 -24.74 -20.87
CA ASP A 210 9.55 -23.83 -20.89
C ASP A 210 10.57 -24.28 -19.86
N TYR A 211 11.66 -24.85 -20.35
CA TYR A 211 12.94 -25.05 -19.65
C TYR A 211 13.61 -23.71 -19.24
N GLY A 212 12.82 -22.65 -18.99
CA GLY A 212 13.28 -21.32 -18.58
C GLY A 212 13.34 -21.13 -17.06
N ASP A 213 12.71 -22.03 -16.30
CA ASP A 213 12.76 -22.02 -14.83
C ASP A 213 13.81 -23.04 -14.34
N LEU A 214 15.08 -22.75 -14.60
CA LEU A 214 16.19 -23.28 -13.80
C LEU A 214 17.01 -22.11 -13.26
N PRO A 215 17.48 -22.20 -11.99
CA PRO A 215 18.20 -21.12 -11.30
C PRO A 215 19.52 -20.75 -11.97
#